data_AF-A0A1V6ISS6-F1
#
_entry.id   AF-A0A1V6ISS6-F1
#
_cell.length_a   1.000
_cell.length_b   1.000
_cell.length_c   1.000
_cell.angle_alpha   90.00
_cell.angle_beta   90.00
_cell.angle_gamma   90.00
#
_symmetry.space_group_name_H-M   'P 1'
#
loop_
_entity.id
_entity.type
_entity.pdbx_description
1 polymer ?
#
loop_
_entity_poly.entity_id
_entity_poly.type
_entity_poly.pdbx_seq_one_letter_code
_entity_poly.pdbx_strand_id
1 'polypeptide(L)'
;MRSNNYCDADGANCFDPSGGWGSVSYFATVTSSTYNGNNNGHPGYAYAHARCKDQLAGSHVCSAEEILNTIRENKTMPTVGVWIFNGPPGYEAVANDCAARTIDSAGTSGDYKYGSYWQAPSDSYPQGKGLLMKCNVSLKLACCL
;
A
#
# COMPACT_ATOMS: atom_id res chain seq x y z
N MET A 1 -12.05 29.80 27.31
CA MET A 1 -11.63 29.72 25.90
C MET A 1 -11.06 28.34 25.65
N ARG A 2 -11.75 27.47 24.90
CA ARG A 2 -11.14 26.25 24.37
C ARG A 2 -10.70 26.58 22.95
N SER A 3 -9.38 26.65 22.75
CA SER A 3 -8.71 26.91 21.48
C SER A 3 -8.95 25.71 20.56
N ASN A 4 -10.05 25.72 19.80
CA ASN A 4 -10.45 24.55 19.03
C ASN A 4 -9.88 24.53 17.62
N ASN A 5 -9.17 25.55 17.12
CA ASN A 5 -8.62 25.52 15.76
C ASN A 5 -7.10 25.72 15.78
N TYR A 6 -6.38 24.85 15.08
CA TYR A 6 -4.96 25.06 14.76
C TYR A 6 -4.88 25.85 13.47
N CYS A 7 -4.59 27.14 13.58
CA CYS A 7 -4.50 28.03 12.42
C CYS A 7 -3.05 28.35 12.05
N ASP A 8 -2.83 28.69 10.78
CA ASP A 8 -1.60 29.36 10.36
C ASP A 8 -1.47 30.76 11.00
N ALA A 9 -0.29 31.37 10.86
CA ALA A 9 0.05 32.62 11.53
C ALA A 9 -0.91 33.78 11.20
N ASP A 10 -1.49 33.75 9.99
CA ASP A 10 -2.39 34.78 9.49
C ASP A 10 -3.87 34.47 9.79
N GLY A 11 -4.17 33.29 10.37
CA GLY A 11 -5.52 32.86 10.71
C GLY A 11 -6.40 32.52 9.50
N ALA A 12 -5.80 32.42 8.30
CA ALA A 12 -6.50 32.18 7.05
C ALA A 12 -6.80 30.69 6.83
N ASN A 13 -5.93 29.81 7.33
CA ASN A 13 -6.09 28.35 7.23
C ASN A 13 -6.15 27.73 8.62
N CYS A 14 -7.33 27.25 9.01
CA CYS A 14 -7.59 26.68 10.32
C CYS A 14 -8.01 25.20 10.21
N PHE A 15 -7.34 24.33 10.95
CA PHE A 15 -7.73 22.94 11.15
C PHE A 15 -8.57 22.81 12.43
N ASP A 16 -9.79 22.29 12.30
CA ASP A 16 -10.67 21.92 13.41
C ASP A 16 -10.49 20.43 13.74
N PRO A 17 -9.80 20.07 14.84
CA PRO A 17 -9.59 18.70 15.28
C PRO A 17 -10.89 18.06 15.81
N SER A 18 -11.99 18.81 16.01
CA SER A 18 -13.29 18.24 16.39
C SER A 18 -13.99 17.54 15.24
N GLY A 19 -13.59 17.85 13.99
CA GLY A 19 -13.91 17.06 12.80
C GLY A 19 -13.14 15.73 12.72
N GLY A 20 -12.25 15.46 13.69
CA GLY A 20 -11.36 14.31 13.71
C GLY A 20 -10.01 14.61 13.03
N TRP A 21 -8.98 13.89 13.46
CA TRP A 21 -7.77 13.71 12.67
C TRP A 21 -8.15 12.76 11.53
N GLY A 22 -7.68 13.03 10.29
CA GLY A 22 -8.10 12.30 9.09
C GLY A 22 -8.20 10.78 9.31
N SER A 23 -9.22 10.15 8.70
CA SER A 23 -9.49 8.72 8.88
C SER A 23 -8.23 7.90 8.66
N VAL A 24 -7.80 7.17 9.69
CA VAL A 24 -6.73 6.18 9.56
C VAL A 24 -7.24 5.10 8.62
N SER A 25 -6.53 4.85 7.54
CA SER A 25 -6.94 3.85 6.55
C SER A 25 -6.52 2.44 6.94
N TYR A 26 -7.36 1.45 6.58
CA TYR A 26 -7.15 0.04 6.92
C TYR A 26 -7.40 -0.86 5.70
N PHE A 27 -6.84 -2.07 5.72
CA PHE A 27 -7.14 -3.10 4.74
C PHE A 27 -8.65 -3.40 4.72
N ALA A 28 -9.22 -3.39 3.53
CA ALA A 28 -10.63 -3.64 3.31
C ALA A 28 -10.87 -4.86 2.41
N THR A 29 -10.11 -5.00 1.33
CA THR A 29 -10.28 -6.10 0.36
C THR A 29 -9.03 -6.33 -0.48
N VAL A 30 -9.08 -7.31 -1.38
CA VAL A 30 -8.07 -7.55 -2.42
C VAL A 30 -8.69 -7.48 -3.80
N THR A 31 -7.88 -7.20 -4.82
CA THR A 31 -8.33 -7.31 -6.21
C THR A 31 -8.71 -8.74 -6.59
N SER A 32 -9.73 -8.89 -7.44
CA SER A 32 -10.11 -10.19 -8.03
C SER A 32 -8.99 -10.77 -8.90
N SER A 33 -8.36 -9.95 -9.74
CA SER A 33 -7.22 -10.30 -10.61
C SER A 33 -5.86 -10.13 -9.91
N THR A 34 -4.83 -10.73 -10.48
CA THR A 34 -3.43 -10.54 -10.10
C THR A 34 -2.70 -9.62 -11.08
N TYR A 35 -1.65 -8.97 -10.60
CA TYR A 35 -0.87 -7.98 -11.32
C TYR A 35 0.62 -8.23 -11.08
N ASN A 36 1.43 -8.22 -12.13
CA ASN A 36 2.90 -8.21 -12.01
C ASN A 36 3.40 -6.80 -11.67
N GLY A 37 4.72 -6.59 -11.73
CA GLY A 37 5.38 -5.32 -11.43
C GLY A 37 5.03 -4.14 -12.34
N ASN A 38 4.57 -4.36 -13.59
CA ASN A 38 4.11 -3.31 -14.50
C ASN A 38 2.58 -3.28 -14.67
N ASN A 39 1.85 -3.88 -13.73
CA ASN A 39 0.39 -4.07 -13.77
C ASN A 39 -0.12 -4.78 -15.05
N ASN A 40 0.62 -5.77 -15.54
CA ASN A 40 0.33 -6.54 -16.75
C ASN A 40 0.31 -5.66 -18.02
N GLY A 41 1.32 -4.78 -18.16
CA GLY A 41 1.48 -3.89 -19.30
C GLY A 41 0.83 -2.51 -19.16
N HIS A 42 0.31 -2.17 -17.98
CA HIS A 42 -0.34 -0.88 -17.70
C HIS A 42 0.40 -0.12 -16.58
N PRO A 43 1.52 0.55 -16.90
CA PRO A 43 2.45 1.04 -15.90
C PRO A 43 1.87 2.11 -14.97
N GLY A 44 2.45 2.22 -13.77
CA GLY A 44 2.24 3.33 -12.84
C GLY A 44 1.27 3.05 -11.69
N TYR A 45 1.41 3.83 -10.62
CA TYR A 45 0.59 3.73 -9.41
C TYR A 45 -0.88 4.04 -9.66
N ALA A 46 -1.18 5.06 -10.49
CA ALA A 46 -2.55 5.49 -10.77
C ALA A 46 -3.42 4.35 -11.33
N TYR A 47 -2.86 3.52 -12.20
CA TYR A 47 -3.55 2.35 -12.73
C TYR A 47 -3.86 1.34 -11.62
N ALA A 48 -2.89 1.03 -10.76
CA ALA A 48 -3.08 0.09 -9.67
C ALA A 48 -4.10 0.59 -8.63
N HIS A 49 -4.07 1.88 -8.28
CA HIS A 49 -5.09 2.49 -7.41
C HIS A 49 -6.49 2.41 -8.03
N ALA A 50 -6.62 2.65 -9.34
CA ALA A 50 -7.89 2.49 -10.04
C ALA A 50 -8.42 1.05 -9.94
N ARG A 51 -7.55 0.03 -10.01
CA ARG A 51 -7.97 -1.36 -9.82
C ARG A 51 -8.51 -1.65 -8.43
N CYS A 52 -7.99 -1.01 -7.38
CA CYS A 52 -8.61 -1.10 -6.06
C CYS A 52 -9.96 -0.38 -6.01
N LYS A 53 -10.03 0.84 -6.54
CA LYS A 53 -11.28 1.61 -6.65
C LYS A 53 -12.40 0.85 -7.37
N ASP A 54 -12.07 0.06 -8.40
CA ASP A 54 -13.01 -0.78 -9.14
C ASP A 54 -13.56 -1.94 -8.29
N GLN A 55 -12.83 -2.41 -7.27
CA GLN A 55 -13.27 -3.48 -6.34
C GLN A 55 -14.10 -2.92 -5.19
N LEU A 56 -13.69 -1.75 -4.68
CA LEU A 56 -14.33 -1.07 -3.59
C LEU A 56 -14.18 0.44 -3.79
N ALA A 57 -15.30 1.12 -4.01
CA ALA A 57 -15.32 2.55 -4.25
C ALA A 57 -14.66 3.31 -3.10
N GLY A 58 -13.77 4.25 -3.44
CA GLY A 58 -12.99 5.03 -2.47
C GLY A 58 -11.68 4.37 -2.04
N SER A 59 -11.44 3.10 -2.37
CA SER A 59 -10.21 2.41 -1.97
C SER A 59 -9.01 2.67 -2.89
N HIS A 60 -7.82 2.45 -2.35
CA HIS A 60 -6.53 2.55 -3.04
C HIS A 60 -5.62 1.38 -2.64
N VAL A 61 -4.55 1.13 -3.39
CA VAL A 61 -3.56 0.12 -2.97
C VAL A 61 -2.94 0.50 -1.63
N CYS A 62 -3.01 -0.41 -0.67
CA CYS A 62 -2.49 -0.20 0.69
C CYS A 62 -0.99 0.11 0.71
N SER A 63 -0.60 0.98 1.63
CA SER A 63 0.77 1.12 2.12
C SER A 63 1.09 0.16 3.26
N ALA A 64 2.36 0.01 3.61
CA ALA A 64 2.73 -0.76 4.82
C ALA A 64 2.11 -0.17 6.09
N GLU A 65 2.03 1.16 6.23
CA GLU A 65 1.46 1.78 7.42
C GLU A 65 -0.01 1.43 7.61
N GLU A 66 -0.79 1.37 6.53
CA GLU A 66 -2.20 0.99 6.61
C GLU A 66 -2.39 -0.49 6.96
N ILE A 67 -1.49 -1.35 6.50
CA ILE A 67 -1.45 -2.75 6.96
C ILE A 67 -1.08 -2.82 8.45
N LEU A 68 -0.10 -2.04 8.91
CA LEU A 68 0.27 -1.98 10.32
C LEU A 68 -0.84 -1.40 11.20
N ASN A 69 -1.60 -0.42 10.70
CA ASN A 69 -2.80 0.09 11.36
C ASN A 69 -3.90 -0.96 11.44
N THR A 70 -4.06 -1.78 10.39
CA THR A 70 -5.00 -2.91 10.38
C THR A 70 -4.66 -3.90 11.50
N ILE A 71 -3.39 -4.22 11.67
CA ILE A 71 -2.87 -5.07 12.76
C ILE A 71 -3.11 -4.42 14.13
N ARG A 72 -2.75 -3.14 14.27
CA ARG A 72 -2.88 -2.37 15.52
C ARG A 72 -4.32 -2.38 16.04
N GLU A 73 -5.28 -2.24 15.14
CA GLU A 73 -6.71 -2.24 15.45
C GLU A 73 -7.36 -3.63 15.43
N ASN A 74 -6.56 -4.71 15.34
CA ASN A 74 -7.01 -6.10 15.30
C ASN A 74 -8.11 -6.37 14.26
N LYS A 75 -7.98 -5.75 13.08
CA LYS A 75 -8.89 -5.93 11.94
C LYS A 75 -8.50 -7.14 11.11
N THR A 76 -9.40 -7.57 10.24
CA THR A 76 -9.16 -8.68 9.31
C THR A 76 -7.97 -8.37 8.41
N MET A 77 -7.04 -9.32 8.30
CA MET A 77 -5.86 -9.22 7.45
C MET A 77 -6.07 -9.93 6.11
N PRO A 78 -5.32 -9.57 5.05
CA PRO A 78 -5.30 -10.34 3.81
C PRO A 78 -4.87 -11.78 4.07
N THR A 79 -5.64 -12.72 3.53
CA THR A 79 -5.40 -14.17 3.66
C THR A 79 -4.51 -14.74 2.54
N VAL A 80 -4.06 -13.88 1.62
CA VAL A 80 -3.19 -14.22 0.49
C VAL A 80 -2.03 -13.23 0.38
N GLY A 81 -0.95 -13.61 -0.29
CA GLY A 81 0.14 -12.69 -0.59
C GLY A 81 -0.34 -11.55 -1.49
N VAL A 82 -0.06 -10.31 -1.10
CA VAL A 82 -0.58 -9.10 -1.76
C VAL A 82 0.49 -8.06 -1.97
N TRP A 83 0.44 -7.38 -3.10
CA TRP A 83 1.21 -6.15 -3.31
C TRP A 83 0.72 -5.04 -2.40
N ILE A 84 1.68 -4.30 -1.85
CA ILE A 84 1.50 -3.04 -1.12
C ILE A 84 2.49 -2.02 -1.68
N PHE A 85 2.27 -0.72 -1.46
CA PHE A 85 3.17 0.32 -1.94
C PHE A 85 3.89 1.02 -0.80
N ASN A 86 5.21 1.06 -0.88
CA ASN A 86 6.04 1.76 0.11
C ASN A 86 6.88 2.88 -0.51
N GLY A 87 6.79 3.08 -1.83
CA GLY A 87 7.60 4.05 -2.53
C GLY A 87 9.09 3.67 -2.52
N PRO A 88 10.02 4.64 -2.49
CA PRO A 88 11.44 4.36 -2.49
C PRO A 88 11.89 3.69 -1.17
N PRO A 89 12.70 2.63 -1.21
CA PRO A 89 13.18 1.95 -0.02
C PRO A 89 14.40 2.66 0.59
N GLY A 90 14.69 2.36 1.86
CA GLY A 90 15.95 2.67 2.52
C GLY A 90 16.92 1.48 2.57
N TYR A 91 17.21 0.83 1.44
CA TYR A 91 18.08 -0.36 1.40
C TYR A 91 18.98 -0.38 0.14
N GLU A 92 20.06 -1.18 0.17
CA GLU A 92 21.03 -1.30 -0.94
C GLU A 92 20.42 -1.85 -2.25
N ALA A 93 19.30 -2.58 -2.16
CA ALA A 93 18.56 -3.04 -3.33
C ALA A 93 17.55 -1.99 -3.82
N VAL A 94 17.34 -1.93 -5.14
CA VAL A 94 16.35 -1.04 -5.76
C VAL A 94 14.94 -1.61 -5.57
N ALA A 95 14.40 -1.45 -4.38
CA ALA A 95 13.09 -1.92 -3.94
C ALA A 95 12.01 -0.82 -3.91
N ASN A 96 11.84 -0.14 -5.05
CA ASN A 96 10.96 1.02 -5.21
C ASN A 96 9.66 0.67 -5.96
N ASP A 97 8.94 -0.34 -5.46
CA ASP A 97 7.69 -0.85 -6.03
C ASP A 97 7.81 -1.19 -7.53
N CYS A 98 8.85 -1.95 -7.89
CA CYS A 98 9.12 -2.31 -9.29
C CYS A 98 9.33 -1.10 -10.20
N ALA A 99 10.15 -0.15 -9.73
CA ALA A 99 10.40 1.14 -10.37
C ALA A 99 9.09 1.91 -10.61
N ALA A 100 8.36 2.24 -9.54
CA ALA A 100 7.08 2.93 -9.62
C ALA A 100 6.06 2.21 -10.52
N ARG A 101 6.06 0.88 -10.46
CA ARG A 101 5.18 -0.01 -11.22
C ARG A 101 5.37 0.06 -12.73
N THR A 102 6.59 0.21 -13.22
CA THR A 102 6.87 0.28 -14.68
C THR A 102 7.62 -0.93 -15.23
N ILE A 103 8.11 -1.82 -14.38
CA ILE A 103 8.95 -2.96 -14.78
C ILE A 103 8.33 -4.27 -14.27
N ASP A 104 8.32 -5.29 -15.11
CA ASP A 104 7.89 -6.66 -14.79
C ASP A 104 8.97 -7.73 -15.01
N SER A 105 10.22 -7.33 -15.20
CA SER A 105 11.31 -8.27 -15.41
C SER A 105 11.84 -8.84 -14.09
N ALA A 106 12.13 -10.14 -14.08
CA ALA A 106 13.12 -10.68 -13.16
C ALA A 106 14.47 -10.24 -13.72
N GLY A 107 15.07 -9.18 -13.16
CA GLY A 107 16.37 -8.70 -13.64
C GLY A 107 17.41 -9.81 -13.76
N THR A 108 18.44 -9.60 -14.58
CA THR A 108 19.69 -10.35 -14.46
C THR A 108 20.52 -9.72 -13.33
N SER A 109 21.37 -10.52 -12.68
CA SER A 109 22.15 -10.13 -11.50
C SER A 109 22.80 -8.75 -11.63
N GLY A 110 22.49 -7.83 -10.71
CA GLY A 110 23.04 -6.47 -10.65
C GLY A 110 22.01 -5.35 -10.81
N ASP A 111 20.81 -5.63 -11.33
CA ASP A 111 19.80 -4.60 -11.63
C ASP A 111 18.39 -4.93 -11.12
N TYR A 112 18.28 -5.91 -10.22
CA TYR A 112 17.00 -6.35 -9.67
C TYR A 112 16.20 -5.20 -9.09
N LYS A 113 15.03 -4.96 -9.68
CA LYS A 113 13.99 -4.14 -9.08
C LYS A 113 13.07 -5.04 -8.27
N TYR A 114 12.65 -4.57 -7.11
CA TYR A 114 11.75 -5.30 -6.24
C TYR A 114 10.50 -4.47 -5.94
N GLY A 115 9.40 -5.17 -5.74
CA GLY A 115 8.18 -4.60 -5.18
C GLY A 115 8.01 -4.99 -3.73
N SER A 116 7.33 -4.15 -2.97
CA SER A 116 6.92 -4.44 -1.60
C SER A 116 5.67 -5.30 -1.60
N TYR A 117 5.67 -6.42 -0.87
CA TYR A 117 4.47 -7.23 -0.71
C TYR A 117 4.27 -7.61 0.77
N TRP A 118 3.01 -7.81 1.15
CA TRP A 118 2.66 -8.41 2.43
C TRP A 118 2.44 -9.90 2.22
N GLN A 119 3.25 -10.71 2.89
CA GLN A 119 3.01 -12.15 2.96
C GLN A 119 1.88 -12.42 3.94
N ALA A 120 0.85 -13.15 3.47
CA ALA A 120 -0.22 -13.61 4.33
C ALA A 120 0.32 -14.46 5.50
N PRO A 121 -0.34 -14.41 6.66
CA PRO A 121 -0.01 -15.27 7.78
C PRO A 121 -0.20 -16.76 7.42
N SER A 122 0.67 -17.62 7.93
CA SER A 122 0.56 -19.08 7.81
C SER A 122 -0.43 -19.69 8.81
N ASP A 123 -0.67 -18.98 9.90
CA ASP A 123 -1.36 -19.38 11.13
C ASP A 123 -1.86 -18.13 11.87
N SER A 124 -2.34 -18.23 13.11
CA SER A 124 -2.88 -17.06 13.83
C SER A 124 -1.83 -16.02 14.22
N TYR A 125 -0.55 -16.37 14.21
CA TYR A 125 0.57 -15.49 14.55
C TYR A 125 1.88 -15.94 13.90
N PRO A 126 2.68 -15.03 13.30
CA PRO A 126 2.45 -13.59 13.16
C PRO A 126 1.36 -13.28 12.14
N GLN A 127 0.72 -12.10 12.22
CA GLN A 127 -0.33 -11.62 11.31
C GLN A 127 0.19 -11.26 9.88
N GLY A 128 1.20 -11.99 9.41
CA GLY A 128 1.93 -11.76 8.18
C GLY A 128 3.22 -10.96 8.39
N LYS A 129 3.87 -10.60 7.28
CA LYS A 129 5.10 -9.80 7.29
C LYS A 129 5.33 -9.10 5.95
N GLY A 130 5.94 -7.92 6.01
CA GLY A 130 6.39 -7.17 4.84
C GLY A 130 7.69 -7.74 4.30
N LEU A 131 7.76 -7.95 2.98
CA LEU A 131 8.90 -8.54 2.29
C LEU A 131 9.06 -7.93 0.89
N LEU A 132 10.18 -8.25 0.24
CA LEU A 132 10.44 -7.91 -1.15
C LEU A 132 10.13 -9.08 -2.08
N MET A 133 9.55 -8.78 -3.23
CA MET A 133 9.22 -9.75 -4.27
C MET A 133 9.74 -9.29 -5.64
N LYS A 134 10.13 -10.25 -6.46
CA LYS A 134 10.55 -9.98 -7.85
C LYS A 134 9.36 -9.47 -8.67
N CYS A 135 9.64 -8.55 -9.58
CA CYS A 135 8.62 -7.85 -10.35
C CYS A 135 7.92 -8.69 -11.42
N ASN A 136 8.45 -9.85 -11.78
CA ASN A 136 7.78 -10.78 -12.69
C ASN A 136 6.72 -11.66 -12.03
N VAL A 137 6.57 -11.57 -10.70
CA VAL A 137 5.56 -12.34 -9.95
C VAL A 137 4.22 -11.60 -10.00
N SER A 138 3.14 -12.32 -10.25
CA SER A 138 1.78 -11.76 -10.23
C SER A 138 1.08 -12.06 -8.90
N LEU A 139 0.73 -11.01 -8.15
CA LEU A 139 -0.02 -11.07 -6.88
C LEU A 139 -1.27 -10.19 -6.97
N LYS A 140 -2.23 -10.38 -6.07
CA LYS A 140 -3.36 -9.44 -5.90
C LYS A 140 -2.85 -8.12 -5.30
N LEU A 141 -3.56 -7.02 -5.52
CA LEU A 141 -3.32 -5.78 -4.80
C LEU A 141 -4.13 -5.80 -3.49
N ALA A 142 -3.53 -5.37 -2.38
CA ALA A 142 -4.27 -5.07 -1.16
C ALA A 142 -4.94 -3.70 -1.31
N CYS A 143 -6.22 -3.59 -0.97
CA CYS A 143 -6.99 -2.36 -1.10
C CYS A 143 -7.43 -1.83 0.26
N CYS A 144 -7.08 -0.58 0.55
CA CYS A 144 -7.32 0.11 1.81
C CYS A 144 -8.32 1.27 1.64
N LEU A 145 -9.06 1.57 2.72
CA LEU A 145 -9.98 2.70 2.86
C LEU A 145 -9.59 3.51 4.07
#